data_AF-A0A7Y8IX34-F1
#
_entry.id   AF-A0A7Y8IX34-F1
#
_cell.length_a   1.000
_cell.length_b   1.000
_cell.length_c   1.000
_cell.angle_alpha   90.00
_cell.angle_beta   90.00
_cell.angle_gamma   90.00
#
_symmetry.space_group_name_H-M   'P 1'
#
loop_
_entity.id
_entity.type
_entity.pdbx_description
1 polymer ?
#
loop_
_entity_poly.entity_id
_entity_poly.type
_entity_poly.pdbx_seq_one_letter_code
_entity_poly.pdbx_strand_id
1 'polypeptide(L)'
;EGALRNRDWVEGNLRKVDQATGGRVAYVYVPNTTTLGHEYFKRYFYPQAYKDAIIVDERFNGGGQVADYYIDHLRRPFISYWAMRYGVDLKTPGASIQGPKVMLIDETAGSGGDLLPWMFRKLGLGKLVGKRTWGGLVGTLGFPVLMDGGFVTAPNLAIWVPDGGWVVENEGVPPDIEVEQTPADVIAGRDPQLEKAIELVMEELKNNPPPQHKRPPYPVRVRKSQ
;
A
#
# COMPACT_ATOMS: atom_id res chain seq x y z
N GLU A 1 -18.72 10.46 16.16
CA GLU A 1 -17.58 11.37 15.87
C GLU A 1 -16.36 10.65 15.28
N GLY A 2 -15.98 9.46 15.74
CA GLY A 2 -14.75 8.76 15.30
C GLY A 2 -14.54 8.62 13.79
N ALA A 3 -15.58 8.28 13.01
CA ALA A 3 -15.47 8.19 11.55
C ALA A 3 -15.09 9.52 10.87
N LEU A 4 -15.57 10.66 11.40
CA LEU A 4 -15.23 11.98 10.88
C LEU A 4 -13.79 12.35 11.20
N ARG A 5 -13.33 12.04 12.43
CA ARG A 5 -11.93 12.26 12.85
C ARG A 5 -10.96 11.41 12.04
N ASN A 6 -11.28 10.14 11.82
CA ASN A 6 -10.46 9.26 10.97
C ASN A 6 -10.39 9.82 9.54
N ARG A 7 -11.52 10.23 8.95
CA ARG A 7 -11.51 10.79 7.61
C ARG A 7 -10.70 12.08 7.52
N ASP A 8 -10.83 12.97 8.51
CA ASP A 8 -10.02 14.20 8.57
C ASP A 8 -8.51 13.90 8.67
N TRP A 9 -8.12 12.92 9.49
CA TRP A 9 -6.73 12.46 9.59
C TRP A 9 -6.19 11.91 8.26
N VAL A 10 -6.94 11.03 7.58
CA VAL A 10 -6.54 10.46 6.29
C VAL A 10 -6.42 11.54 5.22
N GLU A 11 -7.41 12.42 5.09
CA GLU A 11 -7.40 13.51 4.11
C GLU A 11 -6.32 14.56 4.44
N GLY A 12 -6.02 14.76 5.73
CA GLY A 12 -4.90 15.56 6.20
C GLY A 12 -3.56 15.01 5.74
N ASN A 13 -3.33 13.70 5.91
CA ASN A 13 -2.12 13.05 5.45
C ASN A 13 -2.01 13.04 3.92
N LEU A 14 -3.13 12.81 3.22
CA LEU A 14 -3.18 12.92 1.76
C LEU A 14 -2.73 14.32 1.30
N ARG A 15 -3.25 15.39 1.92
CA ARG A 15 -2.84 16.77 1.61
C ARG A 15 -1.36 17.02 1.92
N LYS A 16 -0.84 16.53 3.04
CA LYS A 16 0.59 16.64 3.40
C LYS A 16 1.49 16.00 2.36
N VAL A 17 1.17 14.76 1.94
CA VAL A 17 1.92 14.05 0.89
C VAL A 17 1.82 14.78 -0.43
N ASP A 18 0.63 15.22 -0.82
CA ASP A 18 0.43 15.94 -2.08
C ASP A 18 1.25 17.23 -2.14
N GLN A 19 1.20 18.05 -1.09
CA GLN A 19 1.96 19.30 -1.00
C GLN A 19 3.48 19.06 -0.97
N ALA A 20 3.95 18.11 -0.15
CA ALA A 20 5.38 17.84 0.00
C ALA A 20 6.01 17.22 -1.25
N THR A 21 5.21 16.57 -2.11
CA THR A 21 5.70 15.86 -3.31
C THR A 21 5.35 16.56 -4.62
N GLY A 22 4.73 17.74 -4.55
CA GLY A 22 4.26 18.48 -5.73
C GLY A 22 3.21 17.71 -6.53
N GLY A 23 2.37 16.93 -5.85
CA GLY A 23 1.30 16.12 -6.44
C GLY A 23 1.77 14.82 -7.12
N ARG A 24 3.05 14.45 -7.00
CA ARG A 24 3.64 13.30 -7.71
C ARG A 24 3.44 11.95 -7.02
N VAL A 25 3.13 11.95 -5.72
CA VAL A 25 3.02 10.73 -4.91
C VAL A 25 1.58 10.53 -4.44
N ALA A 26 1.06 9.32 -4.62
CA ALA A 26 -0.23 8.90 -4.11
C ALA A 26 -0.12 8.54 -2.62
N TYR A 27 -1.16 8.82 -1.84
CA TYR A 27 -1.29 8.35 -0.47
C TYR A 27 -2.57 7.55 -0.31
N VAL A 28 -2.48 6.33 0.23
CA VAL A 28 -3.61 5.43 0.42
C VAL A 28 -3.54 4.81 1.81
N TYR A 29 -4.54 5.07 2.65
CA TYR A 29 -4.68 4.45 3.95
C TYR A 29 -5.50 3.16 3.88
N VAL A 30 -5.06 2.10 4.56
CA VAL A 30 -5.71 0.78 4.61
C VAL A 30 -5.97 0.40 6.08
N PRO A 31 -7.16 0.71 6.63
CA PRO A 31 -7.47 0.50 8.06
C PRO A 31 -7.64 -0.95 8.50
N ASN A 32 -7.87 -1.86 7.55
CA ASN A 32 -7.97 -3.30 7.81
C ASN A 32 -7.82 -4.07 6.49
N THR A 33 -7.81 -5.40 6.54
CA THR A 33 -7.84 -6.26 5.34
C THR A 33 -9.23 -6.84 5.07
N THR A 34 -10.30 -6.13 5.47
CA THR A 34 -11.70 -6.49 5.20
C THR A 34 -12.39 -5.40 4.35
N THR A 35 -13.72 -5.30 4.44
CA THR A 35 -14.56 -4.36 3.70
C THR A 35 -14.08 -2.91 3.80
N LEU A 36 -13.73 -2.42 5.00
CA LEU A 36 -13.35 -1.00 5.17
C LEU A 36 -12.03 -0.69 4.45
N GLY A 37 -11.04 -1.57 4.57
CA GLY A 37 -9.79 -1.48 3.81
C GLY A 37 -10.03 -1.43 2.31
N HIS A 38 -10.88 -2.34 1.82
CA HIS A 38 -11.22 -2.39 0.40
C HIS A 38 -11.90 -1.09 -0.07
N GLU A 39 -12.80 -0.52 0.73
CA GLU A 39 -13.45 0.75 0.44
C GLU A 39 -12.47 1.93 0.40
N TYR A 40 -11.58 2.02 1.39
CA TYR A 40 -10.58 3.08 1.48
C TYR A 40 -9.56 2.98 0.35
N PHE A 41 -9.07 1.77 0.08
CA PHE A 41 -8.16 1.54 -1.03
C PHE A 41 -8.80 1.98 -2.35
N LYS A 42 -10.04 1.59 -2.64
CA LYS A 42 -10.73 2.04 -3.86
C LYS A 42 -10.88 3.56 -3.89
N ARG A 43 -11.31 4.17 -2.79
CA ARG A 43 -11.55 5.61 -2.70
C ARG A 43 -10.28 6.41 -2.99
N TYR A 44 -9.14 6.01 -2.44
CA TYR A 44 -7.92 6.80 -2.50
C TYR A 44 -6.95 6.34 -3.59
N PHE A 45 -6.94 5.07 -4.01
CA PHE A 45 -6.02 4.58 -5.04
C PHE A 45 -6.40 5.03 -6.45
N TYR A 46 -7.62 4.72 -6.91
CA TYR A 46 -7.98 4.91 -8.33
C TYR A 46 -7.93 6.38 -8.79
N PRO A 47 -8.39 7.37 -8.01
CA PRO A 47 -8.26 8.78 -8.38
C PRO A 47 -6.80 9.24 -8.48
N GLN A 48 -5.86 8.54 -7.83
CA GLN A 48 -4.44 8.89 -7.80
C GLN A 48 -3.56 7.99 -8.68
N ALA A 49 -4.15 7.06 -9.44
CA ALA A 49 -3.38 6.05 -10.18
C ALA A 49 -2.54 6.61 -11.36
N TYR A 50 -2.70 7.90 -11.67
CA TYR A 50 -1.88 8.62 -12.65
C TYR A 50 -0.56 9.14 -12.04
N LYS A 51 -0.41 9.12 -10.71
CA LYS A 51 0.78 9.61 -10.00
C LYS A 51 1.98 8.68 -10.21
N ASP A 52 3.18 9.22 -9.97
CA ASP A 52 4.45 8.55 -10.28
C ASP A 52 4.79 7.43 -9.27
N ALA A 53 4.47 7.64 -7.99
CA ALA A 53 4.78 6.73 -6.88
C ALA A 53 3.63 6.68 -5.86
N ILE A 54 3.74 5.81 -4.86
CA ILE A 54 2.71 5.61 -3.83
C ILE A 54 3.27 5.34 -2.44
N ILE A 55 2.66 5.95 -1.44
CA ILE A 55 2.76 5.58 -0.03
C ILE A 55 1.47 4.83 0.35
N VAL A 56 1.61 3.59 0.81
CA VAL A 56 0.52 2.79 1.39
C VAL A 56 0.64 2.86 2.90
N ASP A 57 -0.33 3.49 3.55
CA ASP A 57 -0.35 3.62 5.00
C ASP A 57 -1.16 2.46 5.61
N GLU A 58 -0.43 1.52 6.21
CA GLU A 58 -0.94 0.28 6.78
C GLU A 58 -0.95 0.34 8.32
N ARG A 59 -0.56 1.48 8.91
CA ARG A 59 -0.62 1.72 10.36
C ARG A 59 -2.02 1.52 10.91
N PHE A 60 -2.13 0.99 12.13
CA PHE A 60 -3.43 0.71 12.78
C PHE A 60 -4.32 -0.31 12.04
N ASN A 61 -3.77 -1.12 11.14
CA ASN A 61 -4.55 -2.11 10.38
C ASN A 61 -5.01 -3.27 11.28
N GLY A 62 -6.32 -3.34 11.51
CA GLY A 62 -6.92 -4.34 12.39
C GLY A 62 -6.97 -5.77 11.85
N GLY A 63 -6.33 -6.06 10.71
CA GLY A 63 -6.34 -7.37 10.09
C GLY A 63 -7.66 -7.75 9.44
N GLY A 64 -7.94 -9.05 9.35
CA GLY A 64 -9.10 -9.57 8.64
C GLY A 64 -8.79 -10.70 7.68
N GLN A 65 -9.02 -10.48 6.39
CA GLN A 65 -8.84 -11.49 5.35
C GLN A 65 -7.43 -11.49 4.76
N VAL A 66 -7.14 -12.52 3.97
CA VAL A 66 -5.97 -12.56 3.08
C VAL A 66 -6.23 -11.61 1.91
N ALA A 67 -5.78 -10.36 2.03
CA ALA A 67 -6.01 -9.31 1.04
C ALA A 67 -4.85 -9.20 0.03
N ASP A 68 -4.54 -10.30 -0.65
CA ASP A 68 -3.54 -10.37 -1.73
C ASP A 68 -3.89 -9.48 -2.93
N TYR A 69 -5.16 -9.17 -3.14
CA TYR A 69 -5.60 -8.26 -4.19
C TYR A 69 -4.97 -6.84 -4.11
N TYR A 70 -4.52 -6.38 -2.93
CA TYR A 70 -3.75 -5.13 -2.82
C TYR A 70 -2.41 -5.28 -3.54
N ILE A 71 -1.70 -6.37 -3.26
CA ILE A 71 -0.43 -6.72 -3.88
C ILE A 71 -0.61 -6.84 -5.40
N ASP A 72 -1.67 -7.49 -5.85
CA ASP A 72 -1.98 -7.62 -7.29
C ASP A 72 -2.15 -6.27 -7.98
N HIS A 73 -2.77 -5.28 -7.33
CA HIS A 73 -2.89 -3.92 -7.88
C HIS A 73 -1.54 -3.19 -7.86
N LEU A 74 -0.78 -3.30 -6.79
CA LEU A 74 0.50 -2.64 -6.64
C LEU A 74 1.55 -3.19 -7.63
N ARG A 75 1.51 -4.50 -7.95
CA ARG A 75 2.49 -5.13 -8.86
C ARG A 75 2.14 -5.06 -10.35
N ARG A 76 1.04 -4.39 -10.75
CA ARG A 76 0.58 -4.39 -12.14
C ARG A 76 1.65 -3.81 -13.07
N PRO A 77 2.14 -4.57 -14.06
CA PRO A 77 3.10 -4.05 -15.02
C PRO A 77 2.42 -3.05 -15.95
N PHE A 78 3.20 -2.08 -16.44
CA PHE A 78 2.81 -1.34 -17.64
C PHE A 78 2.78 -2.30 -18.84
N ILE A 79 1.73 -2.21 -19.66
CA ILE A 79 1.57 -3.05 -20.85
C ILE A 79 1.66 -2.20 -22.13
N SER A 80 0.87 -1.14 -22.23
CA SER A 80 0.77 -0.37 -23.47
C SER A 80 0.12 1.00 -23.27
N TYR A 81 0.23 1.82 -24.33
CA TYR A 81 -0.58 3.02 -24.52
C TYR A 81 -1.58 2.83 -25.66
N TRP A 82 -2.78 3.39 -25.49
CA TRP A 82 -3.75 3.60 -26.55
C TRP A 82 -3.61 5.03 -27.07
N ALA A 83 -3.17 5.16 -28.32
CA ALA A 83 -3.03 6.45 -28.98
C ALA A 83 -4.40 7.04 -29.33
N MET A 84 -4.81 8.08 -28.62
CA MET A 84 -6.03 8.85 -28.94
C MET A 84 -5.79 9.80 -30.13
N ARG A 85 -6.83 10.03 -30.94
CA ARG A 85 -6.79 11.02 -32.02
C ARG A 85 -6.63 12.45 -31.49
N TYR A 86 -7.26 12.73 -30.36
CA TYR A 86 -7.24 14.00 -29.66
C TYR A 86 -6.93 13.75 -28.18
N GLY A 87 -6.20 14.65 -27.54
CA GLY A 87 -5.83 14.53 -26.12
C GLY A 87 -4.67 13.56 -25.86
N VAL A 88 -4.55 13.15 -24.59
CA VAL A 88 -3.46 12.30 -24.09
C VAL A 88 -3.70 10.82 -24.36
N ASP A 89 -2.63 10.05 -24.52
CA ASP A 89 -2.69 8.59 -24.65
C ASP A 89 -3.17 7.96 -23.34
N LEU A 90 -3.94 6.87 -23.45
CA LEU A 90 -4.42 6.13 -22.28
C LEU A 90 -3.50 4.95 -21.97
N LYS A 91 -3.09 4.83 -20.70
CA LYS A 91 -2.25 3.73 -20.22
C LYS A 91 -3.07 2.46 -19.97
N THR A 92 -2.49 1.29 -20.25
CA THR A 92 -3.01 -0.01 -19.81
C THR A 92 -2.00 -0.73 -18.91
N PRO A 93 -2.43 -1.24 -17.73
CA PRO A 93 -3.72 -0.98 -17.09
C PRO A 93 -3.85 0.49 -16.68
N GLY A 94 -5.06 1.05 -16.80
CA GLY A 94 -5.31 2.46 -16.44
C GLY A 94 -5.06 2.76 -14.96
N ALA A 95 -5.36 1.80 -14.08
CA ALA A 95 -5.11 1.88 -12.65
C ALA A 95 -3.84 1.08 -12.28
N SER A 96 -2.68 1.71 -12.43
CA SER A 96 -1.37 1.13 -12.08
C SER A 96 -0.35 2.24 -11.82
N ILE A 97 0.51 2.08 -10.81
CA ILE A 97 1.59 3.02 -10.45
C ILE A 97 2.94 2.31 -10.60
N GLN A 98 3.73 2.75 -11.58
CA GLN A 98 4.94 2.06 -12.00
C GLN A 98 6.18 2.44 -11.18
N GLY A 99 6.19 3.61 -10.57
CA GLY A 99 7.35 4.06 -9.81
C GLY A 99 7.43 3.46 -8.40
N PRO A 100 8.31 4.05 -7.58
CA PRO A 100 8.58 3.67 -6.20
C PRO A 100 7.34 3.48 -5.33
N LYS A 101 7.48 2.61 -4.33
CA LYS A 101 6.42 2.30 -3.38
C LYS A 101 7.02 2.24 -1.99
N VAL A 102 6.35 2.86 -1.03
CA VAL A 102 6.71 2.79 0.38
C VAL A 102 5.47 2.38 1.15
N MET A 103 5.62 1.52 2.15
CA MET A 103 4.52 1.15 3.04
C MET A 103 4.87 1.54 4.47
N LEU A 104 3.94 2.24 5.12
CA LEU A 104 4.04 2.58 6.54
C LEU A 104 3.43 1.45 7.35
N ILE A 105 4.15 0.99 8.37
CA ILE A 105 3.73 -0.07 9.30
C ILE A 105 3.92 0.38 10.74
N ASP A 106 3.16 -0.18 11.67
CA ASP A 106 3.34 0.06 13.11
C ASP A 106 3.02 -1.19 13.94
N GLU A 107 3.29 -1.08 15.24
CA GLU A 107 3.09 -2.13 16.24
C GLU A 107 1.63 -2.51 16.50
N THR A 108 0.68 -1.74 15.95
CA THR A 108 -0.76 -1.98 16.13
C THR A 108 -1.40 -2.68 14.94
N ALA A 109 -0.71 -2.73 13.80
CA ALA A 109 -1.09 -3.53 12.65
C ALA A 109 -0.88 -5.02 12.94
N GLY A 110 -1.86 -5.87 12.63
CA GLY A 110 -1.79 -7.29 12.98
C GLY A 110 -2.69 -8.22 12.16
N SER A 111 -2.45 -9.53 12.22
CA SER A 111 -3.19 -10.56 11.48
C SER A 111 -3.09 -10.34 9.97
N GLY A 112 -4.20 -10.06 9.27
CA GLY A 112 -4.13 -9.63 7.87
C GLY A 112 -3.20 -8.43 7.65
N GLY A 113 -3.06 -7.56 8.65
CA GLY A 113 -2.11 -6.45 8.67
C GLY A 113 -0.66 -6.85 8.97
N ASP A 114 -0.41 -8.07 9.44
CA ASP A 114 0.95 -8.65 9.37
C ASP A 114 1.21 -9.25 7.97
N LEU A 115 0.22 -9.91 7.39
CA LEU A 115 0.39 -10.61 6.11
C LEU A 115 0.64 -9.63 4.94
N LEU A 116 -0.04 -8.49 4.91
CA LEU A 116 0.11 -7.49 3.86
C LEU A 116 1.55 -6.94 3.73
N PRO A 117 2.18 -6.38 4.79
CA PRO A 117 3.57 -5.94 4.71
C PRO A 117 4.56 -7.08 4.51
N TRP A 118 4.27 -8.29 5.02
CA TRP A 118 5.09 -9.46 4.74
C TRP A 118 5.10 -9.80 3.24
N MET A 119 3.93 -9.83 2.58
CA MET A 119 3.83 -10.06 1.13
C MET A 119 4.50 -8.92 0.34
N PHE A 120 4.32 -7.67 0.77
CA PHE A 120 4.91 -6.49 0.15
C PHE A 120 6.45 -6.59 0.11
N ARG A 121 7.07 -6.96 1.24
CA ARG A 121 8.50 -7.23 1.32
C ARG A 121 8.90 -8.45 0.50
N LYS A 122 8.21 -9.58 0.66
CA LYS A 122 8.56 -10.85 0.00
C LYS A 122 8.60 -10.72 -1.52
N LEU A 123 7.75 -9.88 -2.09
CA LEU A 123 7.68 -9.63 -3.53
C LEU A 123 8.52 -8.43 -4.00
N GLY A 124 9.30 -7.82 -3.10
CA GLY A 124 10.20 -6.72 -3.42
C GLY A 124 9.50 -5.49 -3.97
N LEU A 125 8.27 -5.19 -3.50
CA LEU A 125 7.48 -4.09 -4.05
C LEU A 125 7.99 -2.71 -3.64
N GLY A 126 8.68 -2.61 -2.51
CA GLY A 126 9.13 -1.35 -1.95
C GLY A 126 9.67 -1.52 -0.53
N LYS A 127 9.89 -0.39 0.15
CA LYS A 127 10.40 -0.36 1.52
C LYS A 127 9.30 -0.23 2.56
N LEU A 128 9.51 -0.86 3.72
CA LEU A 128 8.68 -0.72 4.92
C LEU A 128 9.29 0.33 5.86
N VAL A 129 8.48 1.28 6.32
CA VAL A 129 8.90 2.38 7.23
C VAL A 129 8.00 2.38 8.46
N GLY A 130 8.58 2.53 9.65
CA GLY A 130 7.81 2.67 10.89
C GLY A 130 8.30 1.73 11.99
N LYS A 131 7.40 0.98 12.63
CA LYS A 131 7.74 0.00 13.69
C LYS A 131 7.29 -1.40 13.29
N ARG A 132 7.89 -2.41 13.94
CA ARG A 132 7.54 -3.82 13.73
C ARG A 132 6.06 -4.04 14.03
N THR A 133 5.37 -4.82 13.20
CA THR A 133 3.95 -5.17 13.38
C THR A 133 3.71 -6.13 14.55
N TRP A 134 2.45 -6.35 14.91
CA TRP A 134 2.05 -7.11 16.10
C TRP A 134 2.56 -8.55 16.14
N GLY A 135 2.57 -9.25 15.00
CA GLY A 135 3.06 -10.63 14.90
C GLY A 135 2.04 -11.68 15.33
N GLY A 136 0.76 -11.47 15.04
CA GLY A 136 -0.29 -12.46 15.30
C GLY A 136 -0.89 -12.96 13.98
N LEU A 137 -0.24 -13.91 13.33
CA LEU A 137 -0.60 -14.44 12.01
C LEU A 137 -0.92 -15.95 12.03
N VAL A 138 -1.57 -16.42 13.09
CA VAL A 138 -2.30 -17.69 13.08
C VAL A 138 -3.80 -17.43 13.10
N GLY A 139 -4.46 -17.73 11.99
CA GLY A 139 -5.89 -17.57 11.82
C GLY A 139 -6.72 -18.56 12.64
N THR A 140 -8.00 -18.25 12.78
CA THR A 140 -8.98 -19.04 13.52
C THR A 140 -10.16 -19.38 12.61
N LEU A 141 -10.40 -20.66 12.36
CA LEU A 141 -11.50 -21.15 11.53
C LEU A 141 -12.37 -22.17 12.28
N GLY A 142 -13.69 -22.03 12.16
CA GLY A 142 -14.63 -23.14 12.42
C GLY A 142 -14.85 -23.53 13.88
N PHE A 143 -14.95 -22.56 14.80
CA PHE A 143 -15.29 -22.85 16.20
C PHE A 143 -16.80 -22.82 16.46
N PRO A 144 -17.35 -23.82 17.19
CA PRO A 144 -18.77 -23.85 17.52
C PRO A 144 -19.13 -22.81 18.59
N VAL A 145 -20.40 -22.41 18.59
CA VAL A 145 -21.01 -21.63 19.68
C VAL A 145 -21.17 -22.54 20.91
N LEU A 146 -20.89 -22.00 22.10
CA LEU A 146 -21.06 -22.69 23.37
C LEU A 146 -22.54 -22.83 23.76
N MET A 147 -22.86 -23.72 24.68
CA MET A 147 -24.25 -24.00 25.09
C MET A 147 -24.99 -22.77 25.65
N ASP A 148 -24.27 -21.80 26.20
CA ASP A 148 -24.80 -20.54 26.73
C ASP A 148 -24.85 -19.40 25.70
N GLY A 149 -24.48 -19.68 24.44
CA GLY A 149 -24.39 -18.68 23.37
C GLY A 149 -23.04 -17.95 23.29
N GLY A 150 -22.08 -18.26 24.18
CA GLY A 150 -20.71 -17.75 24.08
C GLY A 150 -19.95 -18.33 22.89
N PHE A 151 -18.76 -17.80 22.60
CA PHE A 151 -17.86 -18.35 21.58
C PHE A 151 -16.42 -18.35 22.07
N VAL A 152 -15.62 -19.26 21.53
CA VAL A 152 -14.18 -19.37 21.75
C VAL A 152 -13.50 -19.38 20.39
N THR A 153 -12.31 -18.80 20.33
CA THR A 153 -11.43 -18.90 19.17
C THR A 153 -10.14 -19.58 19.61
N ALA A 154 -9.63 -20.53 18.83
CA ALA A 154 -8.28 -21.06 19.01
C ALA A 154 -7.51 -21.04 17.68
N PRO A 155 -6.21 -20.71 17.69
CA PRO A 155 -5.41 -20.64 16.47
C PRO A 155 -5.32 -22.02 15.78
N ASN A 156 -5.70 -22.10 14.50
CA ASN A 156 -5.66 -23.35 13.72
C ASN A 156 -5.29 -23.18 12.23
N LEU A 157 -4.88 -21.98 11.81
CA LEU A 157 -4.48 -21.69 10.43
C LEU A 157 -3.16 -20.90 10.41
N ALA A 158 -2.03 -21.60 10.46
CA ALA A 158 -0.71 -20.98 10.47
C ALA A 158 -0.12 -20.88 9.05
N ILE A 159 0.57 -19.78 8.75
CA ILE A 159 1.32 -19.57 7.52
C ILE A 159 2.72 -20.18 7.61
N TRP A 160 3.17 -20.81 6.52
CA TRP A 160 4.54 -21.28 6.37
C TRP A 160 5.05 -21.12 4.93
N VAL A 161 6.37 -21.16 4.75
CA VAL A 161 7.03 -21.13 3.45
C VAL A 161 8.08 -22.24 3.34
N PRO A 162 8.31 -22.83 2.15
CA PRO A 162 9.25 -23.96 2.00
C PRO A 162 10.65 -23.71 2.56
N ASP A 163 11.22 -22.52 2.30
CA ASP A 163 12.60 -22.21 2.66
C ASP A 163 12.76 -21.53 4.03
N GLY A 164 11.67 -21.37 4.79
CA GLY A 164 11.65 -20.57 6.02
C GLY A 164 10.73 -21.08 7.12
N GLY A 165 10.00 -22.18 6.89
CA GLY A 165 9.09 -22.75 7.87
C GLY A 165 7.97 -21.79 8.24
N TRP A 166 7.59 -21.78 9.51
CA TRP A 166 6.59 -20.86 10.06
C TRP A 166 7.13 -19.44 10.08
N VAL A 167 6.31 -18.47 9.65
CA VAL A 167 6.74 -17.07 9.52
C VAL A 167 5.77 -16.15 10.26
N VAL A 168 6.28 -14.99 10.70
CA VAL A 168 5.52 -13.85 11.24
C VAL A 168 4.95 -14.06 12.64
N GLU A 169 4.37 -15.21 12.95
CA GLU A 169 3.77 -15.48 14.26
C GLU A 169 4.80 -15.29 15.39
N ASN A 170 4.42 -14.54 16.42
CA ASN A 170 5.23 -14.17 17.58
C ASN A 170 6.53 -13.39 17.26
N GLU A 171 6.68 -12.92 16.02
CA GLU A 171 7.83 -12.11 15.56
C GLU A 171 7.43 -10.78 14.93
N GLY A 172 6.31 -10.74 14.21
CA GLY A 172 5.89 -9.59 13.42
C GLY A 172 6.73 -9.37 12.17
N VAL A 173 6.40 -8.33 11.42
CA VAL A 173 7.12 -7.90 10.23
C VAL A 173 7.97 -6.70 10.62
N PRO A 174 9.32 -6.80 10.62
CA PRO A 174 10.17 -5.65 10.95
C PRO A 174 10.04 -4.57 9.87
N PRO A 175 10.32 -3.29 10.15
CA PRO A 175 10.49 -2.27 9.11
C PRO A 175 11.86 -2.43 8.42
N ASP A 176 12.00 -1.89 7.20
CA ASP A 176 13.33 -1.71 6.60
C ASP A 176 14.02 -0.46 7.16
N ILE A 177 13.22 0.56 7.52
CA ILE A 177 13.67 1.78 8.18
C ILE A 177 12.81 1.98 9.42
N GLU A 178 13.41 1.77 10.60
CA GLU A 178 12.73 1.96 11.86
C GLU A 178 12.57 3.46 12.18
N VAL A 179 11.35 3.88 12.45
CA VAL A 179 11.00 5.26 12.82
C VAL A 179 9.93 5.24 13.89
N GLU A 180 10.19 5.92 14.99
CA GLU A 180 9.27 5.98 16.13
C GLU A 180 8.39 7.23 16.08
N GLN A 181 7.11 7.06 16.44
CA GLN A 181 6.20 8.18 16.72
C GLN A 181 6.43 8.67 18.15
N THR A 182 7.44 9.51 18.37
CA THR A 182 7.72 9.99 19.73
C THR A 182 6.56 10.85 20.25
N PRO A 183 6.22 10.78 21.56
CA PRO A 183 5.17 11.64 22.12
C PRO A 183 5.42 13.13 21.88
N ALA A 184 6.69 13.57 21.93
CA ALA A 184 7.07 14.95 21.68
C ALA A 184 6.74 15.38 20.24
N ASP A 185 7.06 14.55 19.24
CA ASP A 185 6.74 14.82 17.84
C ASP A 185 5.23 14.83 17.59
N VAL A 186 4.52 13.83 18.11
CA VAL A 186 3.06 13.70 17.90
C VAL A 186 2.30 14.88 18.53
N ILE A 187 2.68 15.30 19.76
CA ILE A 187 2.09 16.47 20.42
C ILE A 187 2.40 17.77 19.66
N ALA A 188 3.57 17.86 19.03
CA ALA A 188 3.93 18.97 18.15
C ALA A 188 3.21 18.93 16.79
N GLY A 189 2.33 17.95 16.54
CA GLY A 189 1.56 17.80 15.30
C GLY A 189 2.36 17.20 14.14
N ARG A 190 3.56 16.66 14.41
CA ARG A 190 4.41 15.97 13.43
C ARG A 190 4.00 14.52 13.25
N ASP A 191 4.40 13.96 12.12
CA ASP A 191 4.29 12.54 11.83
C ASP A 191 5.63 12.06 11.26
N PRO A 192 6.64 11.80 12.11
CA PRO A 192 7.99 11.43 11.66
C PRO A 192 8.01 10.20 10.73
N GLN A 193 7.09 9.25 10.91
CA GLN A 193 6.99 8.09 10.01
C GLN A 193 6.53 8.51 8.61
N LEU A 194 5.47 9.31 8.50
CA LEU A 194 4.99 9.83 7.21
C LEU A 194 6.02 10.74 6.55
N GLU A 195 6.66 11.61 7.32
CA GLU A 195 7.74 12.48 6.86
C GLU A 195 8.90 11.65 6.27
N LYS A 196 9.30 10.57 6.94
CA LYS A 196 10.35 9.68 6.42
C LYS A 196 9.92 8.92 5.18
N ALA A 197 8.67 8.47 5.10
CA ALA A 197 8.15 7.83 3.88
C ALA A 197 8.12 8.78 2.68
N ILE A 198 7.77 10.06 2.89
CA ILE A 198 7.82 11.12 1.86
C ILE A 198 9.26 11.34 1.40
N GLU A 199 10.20 11.47 2.33
CA GLU A 199 11.63 11.63 2.00
C GLU A 199 12.13 10.46 1.14
N LEU A 200 11.88 9.23 1.60
CA LEU A 200 12.34 8.01 0.94
C LEU A 200 11.75 7.83 -0.46
N VAL A 201 10.43 7.98 -0.61
CA VAL A 201 9.78 7.77 -1.91
C VAL A 201 10.22 8.83 -2.92
N MET A 202 10.50 10.05 -2.48
CA MET A 202 11.01 11.13 -3.34
C MET A 202 12.46 10.90 -3.74
N GLU A 203 13.28 10.37 -2.84
CA GLU A 203 14.65 9.93 -3.15
C GLU A 203 14.63 8.80 -4.18
N GLU A 204 13.81 7.76 -3.96
CA GLU A 204 13.65 6.66 -4.91
C GLU A 204 13.12 7.15 -6.26
N LEU A 205 12.23 8.13 -6.29
CA LEU A 205 11.72 8.73 -7.53
C LEU A 205 12.80 9.48 -8.30
N LYS A 206 13.74 10.10 -7.60
CA LYS A 206 14.89 10.78 -8.22
C LYS A 206 15.87 9.77 -8.78
N ASN A 207 16.12 8.69 -8.05
CA ASN A 207 17.10 7.67 -8.44
C ASN A 207 16.57 6.74 -9.53
N ASN A 208 15.29 6.37 -9.47
CA ASN A 208 14.62 5.44 -10.37
C ASN A 208 13.25 6.00 -10.83
N PRO A 209 13.23 7.06 -11.63
CA PRO A 209 11.97 7.63 -12.12
C PRO A 209 11.23 6.64 -13.03
N PRO A 210 9.88 6.62 -13.00
CA PRO A 210 9.11 5.78 -13.91
C PRO A 210 9.41 6.13 -15.38
N PRO A 211 9.48 5.12 -16.29
CA PRO A 211 9.85 5.36 -17.68
C PRO A 211 8.90 6.35 -18.38
N GLN A 212 9.48 7.35 -19.04
CA GLN A 212 8.72 8.24 -19.92
C GLN A 212 8.67 7.66 -21.33
N HIS A 213 7.47 7.32 -21.78
CA HIS A 213 7.24 6.80 -23.13
C HIS A 213 6.78 7.92 -24.06
N LYS A 214 7.31 7.94 -25.28
CA LYS A 214 6.87 8.86 -26.34
C LYS A 214 6.09 8.09 -27.39
N ARG A 215 4.99 8.67 -27.87
CA ARG A 215 4.22 8.12 -28.98
C ARG A 215 5.11 8.05 -30.23
N PRO A 216 5.20 6.89 -30.91
CA PRO A 216 5.92 6.81 -32.18
C PRO A 216 5.21 7.65 -33.27
N PRO A 217 5.93 8.09 -34.31
CA PRO A 217 5.29 8.77 -35.44
C PRO A 217 4.29 7.85 -36.13
N TYR A 218 3.25 8.44 -36.73
CA TYR A 218 2.27 7.67 -37.49
C TYR A 218 2.94 6.98 -38.70
N PRO A 219 2.58 5.72 -39.00
CA PRO A 219 3.15 5.02 -40.14
C PRO A 219 2.72 5.69 -41.45
N VAL A 220 3.68 5.96 -42.33
CA VAL A 220 3.41 6.43 -43.70
C VAL A 220 2.89 5.23 -44.51
N ARG A 221 1.57 5.17 -44.72
CA ARG A 221 0.92 4.09 -45.49
C ARG A 221 0.68 4.42 -46.97
N VAL A 222 1.05 5.63 -47.40
CA VAL A 222 0.96 6.04 -48.80
C VAL A 222 2.15 5.46 -49.56
N ARG A 223 1.91 4.81 -50.72
CA ARG A 223 2.99 4.40 -51.63
C ARG A 223 3.72 5.65 -52.10
N LYS A 224 5.04 5.72 -51.90
CA LYS A 224 5.86 6.74 -52.56
C LYS A 224 5.74 6.53 -54.07
N SER A 225 5.37 7.56 -54.81
CA SER A 225 5.43 7.53 -56.28
C SER A 225 6.86 7.23 -56.72
N GLN A 226 7.02 6.23 -57.59
CA GLN A 226 8.29 5.93 -58.25
C GLN A 226 8.72 7.09 -59.16
#